data_AF-A0A1H8DI68-F1
#
_entry.id   AF-A0A1H8DI68-F1
#
_cell.length_a   1.000
_cell.length_b   1.000
_cell.length_c   1.000
_cell.angle_alpha   90.00
_cell.angle_beta   90.00
_cell.angle_gamma   90.00
#
_symmetry.space_group_name_H-M   'P 1'
#
loop_
_entity.id
_entity.type
_entity.pdbx_description
1 polymer ?
#
loop_
_entity_poly.entity_id
_entity_poly.type
_entity_poly.pdbx_seq_one_letter_code
_entity_poly.pdbx_strand_id
1 'polypeptide(L)'
;MTTRFPDAQWRSLFADTPEAHLQSAAPLLIALDPTAGDKSIFMWLIEKERAHPSVTWLKSHFGLPVLAMMLTRRLQCRINDDEDVVLRFYDPRILLGLSSAMTGRQKKFFIAPVSSWTAWEPRREAYYGIDPEPTTPAGIAAFSVVPISLDERQREQLMYYDKLALYDSIIAHWEANSPEAIEGMEGDMLRKIAVAAVARCAGYGIHNADDQHLFAGLMMRVSPSFDAHPMVRSYLRDEEIAPEARLSQMIDELPDAIWRQIGEQKHYEALFQHALPA
;
A
#
# COMPACT_ATOMS: atom_id res chain seq x y z
N MET A 1 -7.99 -9.71 -18.38
CA MET A 1 -9.05 -8.77 -18.83
C MET A 1 -9.56 -9.19 -20.20
N THR A 2 -8.76 -9.05 -21.26
CA THR A 2 -9.12 -9.34 -22.67
C THR A 2 -9.64 -10.76 -22.93
N THR A 3 -9.12 -11.78 -22.25
CA THR A 3 -9.60 -13.17 -22.41
C THR A 3 -10.95 -13.44 -21.76
N ARG A 4 -11.25 -12.73 -20.65
CA ARG A 4 -12.46 -12.98 -19.83
C ARG A 4 -13.61 -12.06 -20.21
N PHE A 5 -13.31 -10.84 -20.65
CA PHE A 5 -14.28 -9.83 -21.06
C PHE A 5 -13.81 -9.17 -22.38
N PRO A 6 -14.00 -9.83 -23.53
CA PRO A 6 -13.44 -9.38 -24.81
C PRO A 6 -14.04 -8.06 -25.29
N ASP A 7 -15.31 -7.80 -24.98
CA ASP A 7 -16.03 -6.58 -25.40
C ASP A 7 -15.80 -5.39 -24.46
N ALA A 8 -15.13 -5.60 -23.32
CA ALA A 8 -14.93 -4.56 -22.34
C ALA A 8 -13.87 -3.56 -22.83
N GLN A 9 -14.21 -2.27 -22.81
CA GLN A 9 -13.29 -1.21 -23.16
C GLN A 9 -12.46 -0.82 -21.94
N TRP A 10 -11.15 -0.69 -22.12
CA TRP A 10 -10.24 -0.32 -21.04
C TRP A 10 -9.01 0.43 -21.55
N ARG A 11 -8.32 1.12 -20.64
CA ARG A 11 -7.00 1.71 -20.87
C ARG A 11 -6.12 1.56 -19.63
N SER A 12 -4.84 1.26 -19.84
CA SER A 12 -3.82 1.41 -18.79
C SER A 12 -3.54 2.89 -18.55
N LEU A 13 -3.45 3.33 -17.29
CA LEU A 13 -3.01 4.71 -17.03
C LEU A 13 -1.48 4.87 -17.15
N PHE A 14 -0.72 3.77 -17.15
CA PHE A 14 0.72 3.77 -17.45
C PHE A 14 1.01 3.76 -18.95
N ALA A 15 -0.02 3.67 -19.80
CA ALA A 15 0.18 3.83 -21.23
C ALA A 15 0.83 5.19 -21.51
N ASP A 16 1.87 5.19 -22.35
CA ASP A 16 2.62 6.38 -22.74
C ASP A 16 3.35 7.10 -21.57
N THR A 17 3.61 6.41 -20.47
CA THR A 17 4.45 6.90 -19.36
C THR A 17 5.76 6.10 -19.24
N PRO A 18 6.79 6.59 -18.52
CA PRO A 18 8.01 5.81 -18.24
C PRO A 18 7.73 4.45 -17.60
N GLU A 19 6.66 4.35 -16.81
CA GLU A 19 6.20 3.15 -16.11
C GLU A 19 5.45 2.15 -17.01
N ALA A 20 5.32 2.41 -18.33
CA ALA A 20 4.63 1.53 -19.27
C ALA A 20 5.14 0.08 -19.28
N HIS A 21 6.39 -0.13 -18.86
CA HIS A 21 7.01 -1.44 -18.73
C HIS A 21 6.45 -2.27 -17.55
N LEU A 22 5.83 -1.62 -16.55
CA LEU A 22 5.25 -2.25 -15.35
C LEU A 22 3.82 -2.76 -15.58
N GLN A 23 3.61 -3.55 -16.64
CA GLN A 23 2.27 -3.96 -17.09
C GLN A 23 1.46 -4.72 -16.03
N SER A 24 2.11 -5.53 -15.19
CA SER A 24 1.46 -6.30 -14.12
C SER A 24 0.97 -5.43 -12.96
N ALA A 25 1.57 -4.25 -12.77
CA ALA A 25 1.23 -3.29 -11.71
C ALA A 25 0.42 -2.09 -12.22
N ALA A 26 0.18 -2.02 -13.54
CA ALA A 26 -0.45 -0.87 -14.15
C ALA A 26 -1.94 -0.76 -13.76
N PRO A 27 -2.39 0.41 -13.28
CA PRO A 27 -3.81 0.63 -13.03
C PRO A 27 -4.60 0.62 -14.35
N LEU A 28 -5.64 -0.20 -14.38
CA LEU A 28 -6.53 -0.32 -15.53
C LEU A 28 -7.82 0.48 -15.28
N LEU A 29 -8.08 1.46 -16.15
CA LEU A 29 -9.36 2.14 -16.23
C LEU A 29 -10.29 1.35 -17.14
N ILE A 30 -11.35 0.78 -16.58
CA ILE A 30 -12.31 -0.07 -17.29
C ILE A 30 -13.61 0.72 -17.45
N ALA A 31 -14.11 0.86 -18.67
CA ALA A 31 -15.41 1.47 -18.93
C ALA A 31 -16.51 0.44 -18.64
N LEU A 32 -17.51 0.86 -17.86
CA LEU A 32 -18.62 0.02 -17.47
C LEU A 32 -19.94 0.68 -17.91
N ASP A 33 -20.81 -0.11 -18.52
CA ASP A 33 -22.16 0.31 -18.84
C ASP A 33 -23.14 -0.20 -17.76
N PRO A 34 -23.66 0.69 -16.90
CA PRO A 34 -24.62 0.30 -15.86
C PRO A 34 -25.98 -0.13 -16.44
N THR A 35 -26.24 0.07 -17.72
CA THR A 35 -27.49 -0.32 -18.40
C THR A 35 -27.38 -1.64 -19.16
N ALA A 36 -26.16 -2.15 -19.39
CA ALA A 36 -25.96 -3.43 -20.06
C ALA A 36 -26.65 -4.58 -19.31
N GLY A 37 -27.27 -5.50 -20.06
CA GLY A 37 -27.97 -6.65 -19.48
C GLY A 37 -27.03 -7.66 -18.81
N ASP A 38 -25.81 -7.82 -19.34
CA ASP A 38 -24.78 -8.63 -18.70
C ASP A 38 -24.06 -7.82 -17.60
N LYS A 39 -24.09 -8.34 -16.36
CA LYS A 39 -23.42 -7.78 -15.18
C LYS A 39 -22.20 -8.58 -14.73
N SER A 40 -21.75 -9.56 -15.52
CA SER A 40 -20.63 -10.45 -15.19
C SER A 40 -19.35 -9.71 -14.79
N ILE A 41 -19.00 -8.64 -15.51
CA ILE A 41 -17.83 -7.81 -15.21
C ILE A 41 -17.97 -7.06 -13.88
N PHE A 42 -19.17 -6.56 -13.55
CA PHE A 42 -19.42 -5.89 -12.27
C PHE A 42 -19.25 -6.86 -11.11
N MET A 43 -19.86 -8.05 -11.21
CA MET A 43 -19.76 -9.08 -10.17
C MET A 43 -18.31 -9.52 -9.97
N TRP A 44 -17.57 -9.71 -11.05
CA TRP A 44 -16.14 -10.05 -10.99
C TRP A 44 -15.30 -8.96 -10.31
N LEU A 45 -15.55 -7.68 -10.61
CA LEU A 45 -14.86 -6.56 -9.96
C LEU A 45 -15.21 -6.48 -8.47
N ILE A 46 -16.48 -6.70 -8.09
CA ILE A 46 -16.90 -6.77 -6.69
C ILE A 46 -16.17 -7.92 -5.98
N GLU A 47 -16.14 -9.13 -6.54
CA GLU A 47 -15.38 -10.24 -5.95
C GLU A 47 -13.90 -9.87 -5.73
N LYS A 48 -13.29 -9.17 -6.69
CA LYS A 48 -11.90 -8.72 -6.59
C LYS A 48 -11.68 -7.67 -5.51
N GLU A 49 -12.57 -6.68 -5.40
CA GLU A 49 -12.49 -5.64 -4.36
C GLU A 49 -12.61 -6.23 -2.95
N ARG A 50 -13.41 -7.30 -2.78
CA ARG A 50 -13.61 -7.97 -1.49
C ARG A 50 -12.41 -8.79 -1.08
N ALA A 51 -11.74 -9.40 -2.06
CA ALA A 51 -10.56 -10.22 -1.81
C ALA A 51 -9.29 -9.39 -1.60
N HIS A 52 -9.14 -8.27 -2.32
CA HIS A 52 -7.91 -7.45 -2.29
C HIS A 52 -8.24 -5.97 -2.50
N PRO A 53 -7.44 -5.03 -1.93
CA PRO A 53 -7.55 -3.60 -2.21
C PRO A 53 -7.09 -3.30 -3.65
N SER A 54 -7.94 -3.63 -4.62
CA SER A 54 -7.58 -3.68 -6.04
C SER A 54 -8.55 -2.94 -6.96
N VAL A 55 -9.69 -2.48 -6.43
CA VAL A 55 -10.74 -1.82 -7.21
C VAL A 55 -11.17 -0.53 -6.53
N THR A 56 -11.27 0.54 -7.33
CA THR A 56 -11.97 1.78 -6.97
C THR A 56 -12.99 2.07 -8.07
N TRP A 57 -14.09 2.71 -7.72
CA TRP A 57 -15.19 3.01 -8.62
C TRP A 57 -15.26 4.50 -8.91
N LEU A 58 -15.48 4.82 -10.19
CA LEU A 58 -15.47 6.17 -10.69
C LEU A 58 -16.76 6.45 -11.45
N LYS A 59 -17.34 7.63 -11.22
CA LYS A 59 -18.31 8.24 -12.13
C LYS A 59 -17.68 9.46 -12.77
N SER A 60 -17.87 9.64 -14.07
CA SER A 60 -17.36 10.81 -14.79
C SER A 60 -18.28 11.14 -15.97
N HIS A 61 -18.28 12.41 -16.36
CA HIS A 61 -18.92 12.88 -17.59
C HIS A 61 -18.00 12.72 -18.82
N PHE A 62 -16.73 12.39 -18.60
CA PHE A 62 -15.76 12.20 -19.67
C PHE A 62 -15.74 10.74 -20.15
N GLY A 63 -15.66 10.56 -21.47
CA GLY A 63 -15.42 9.24 -22.06
C GLY A 63 -14.04 8.68 -21.71
N LEU A 64 -13.88 7.36 -21.86
CA LEU A 64 -12.69 6.61 -21.44
C LEU A 64 -11.35 7.23 -21.90
N PRO A 65 -11.13 7.64 -23.17
CA PRO A 65 -9.84 8.19 -23.59
C PRO A 65 -9.48 9.52 -22.89
N VAL A 66 -10.47 10.40 -22.72
CA VAL A 66 -10.27 11.71 -22.10
C VAL A 66 -10.01 11.57 -20.61
N LEU A 67 -10.80 10.73 -19.94
CA LEU A 67 -10.62 10.45 -18.52
C LEU A 67 -9.27 9.78 -18.23
N ALA A 68 -8.88 8.79 -19.05
CA ALA A 68 -7.57 8.14 -18.92
C ALA A 68 -6.43 9.15 -18.98
N MET A 69 -6.41 10.03 -19.99
CA MET A 69 -5.41 11.10 -20.11
C MET A 69 -5.39 12.01 -18.86
N MET A 70 -6.55 12.43 -18.36
CA MET A 70 -6.64 13.28 -17.18
C MET A 70 -6.12 12.59 -15.91
N LEU A 71 -6.40 11.30 -15.73
CA LEU A 71 -5.93 10.50 -14.60
C LEU A 71 -4.44 10.13 -14.71
N THR A 72 -3.94 9.81 -15.90
CA THR A 72 -2.51 9.55 -16.14
C THR A 72 -1.65 10.75 -15.71
N ARG A 73 -2.07 11.98 -16.02
CA ARG A 73 -1.35 13.19 -15.57
C ARG A 73 -1.31 13.38 -14.04
N ARG A 74 -2.21 12.71 -13.32
CA ARG A 74 -2.30 12.76 -11.84
C ARG A 74 -1.43 11.69 -11.17
N LEU A 75 -0.78 10.82 -11.95
CA LEU A 75 0.21 9.88 -11.42
C LEU A 75 1.47 10.61 -10.98
N GLN A 76 1.84 11.70 -11.67
CA GLN A 76 3.00 12.51 -11.30
C GLN A 76 2.67 13.35 -10.08
N CYS A 77 3.51 13.24 -9.06
CA CYS A 77 3.44 14.00 -7.82
C CYS A 77 4.85 14.45 -7.45
N ARG A 78 4.97 15.61 -6.83
CA ARG A 78 6.20 16.04 -6.18
C ARG A 78 6.06 15.95 -4.68
N ILE A 79 7.12 15.55 -3.99
CA ILE A 79 7.26 15.78 -2.55
C ILE A 79 8.12 17.04 -2.40
N ASN A 80 7.71 17.97 -1.53
CA ASN A 80 8.41 19.23 -1.23
C ASN A 80 8.90 20.04 -2.46
N ASP A 81 8.23 19.89 -3.61
CA ASP A 81 8.60 20.45 -4.93
C ASP A 81 9.92 19.94 -5.57
N ASP A 82 10.62 18.97 -4.98
CA ASP A 82 11.95 18.52 -5.41
C ASP A 82 12.05 17.03 -5.76
N GLU A 83 11.28 16.16 -5.11
CA GLU A 83 11.28 14.72 -5.37
C GLU A 83 10.09 14.31 -6.25
N ASP A 84 10.33 13.90 -7.50
CA ASP A 84 9.29 13.36 -8.38
C ASP A 84 8.96 11.90 -7.98
N VAL A 85 7.69 11.64 -7.65
CA VAL A 85 7.17 10.34 -7.24
C VAL A 85 5.88 9.97 -7.99
N VAL A 86 5.56 8.68 -8.01
CA VAL A 86 4.29 8.17 -8.53
C VAL A 86 3.24 8.13 -7.42
N LEU A 87 2.22 8.98 -7.52
CA LEU A 87 1.06 8.95 -6.62
C LEU A 87 0.11 7.83 -7.04
N ARG A 88 0.09 6.75 -6.26
CA ARG A 88 -0.78 5.59 -6.45
C ARG A 88 -2.22 5.83 -5.97
N PHE A 89 -2.85 6.93 -6.43
CA PHE A 89 -4.21 7.31 -6.03
C PHE A 89 -5.28 6.24 -6.35
N TYR A 90 -4.98 5.33 -7.27
CA TYR A 90 -5.83 4.22 -7.68
C TYR A 90 -5.82 3.06 -6.68
N ASP A 91 -4.84 3.02 -5.77
CA ASP A 91 -4.80 2.05 -4.67
C ASP A 91 -5.83 2.45 -3.62
N PRO A 92 -6.82 1.58 -3.30
CA PRO A 92 -7.83 1.89 -2.29
C PRO A 92 -7.25 2.37 -0.96
N ARG A 93 -6.09 1.84 -0.55
CA ARG A 93 -5.44 2.22 0.72
C ARG A 93 -4.96 3.67 0.70
N ILE A 94 -4.44 4.11 -0.44
CA ILE A 94 -4.05 5.51 -0.63
C ILE A 94 -5.29 6.39 -0.74
N LEU A 95 -6.32 5.97 -1.49
CA LEU A 95 -7.57 6.73 -1.65
C LEU A 95 -8.25 7.07 -0.32
N LEU A 96 -8.29 6.11 0.62
CA LEU A 96 -8.87 6.30 1.96
C LEU A 96 -8.18 7.43 2.75
N GLY A 97 -6.87 7.62 2.56
CA GLY A 97 -6.09 8.71 3.16
C GLY A 97 -6.05 9.99 2.33
N LEU A 98 -6.29 9.88 1.02
CA LEU A 98 -6.01 10.93 0.03
C LEU A 98 -6.77 12.22 0.30
N SER A 99 -8.06 12.13 0.59
CA SER A 99 -8.88 13.31 0.85
C SER A 99 -8.45 14.05 2.13
N SER A 100 -7.90 13.35 3.11
CA SER A 100 -7.52 13.92 4.41
C SER A 100 -6.11 14.49 4.39
N ALA A 101 -5.23 13.93 3.55
CA ALA A 101 -3.88 14.43 3.35
C ALA A 101 -3.87 15.74 2.55
N MET A 102 -4.75 15.90 1.57
CA MET A 102 -4.77 17.08 0.70
C MET A 102 -5.41 18.31 1.35
N THR A 103 -4.86 19.49 1.08
CA THR A 103 -5.52 20.78 1.31
C THR A 103 -6.81 20.87 0.47
N GLY A 104 -7.76 21.73 0.86
CA GLY A 104 -9.00 21.93 0.10
C GLY A 104 -8.75 22.32 -1.37
N ARG A 105 -7.69 23.10 -1.64
CA ARG A 105 -7.27 23.49 -2.99
C ARG A 105 -6.75 22.28 -3.79
N GLN A 106 -5.80 21.52 -3.23
CA GLN A 106 -5.27 20.30 -3.85
C GLN A 106 -6.40 19.30 -4.14
N LYS A 107 -7.24 19.02 -3.13
CA LYS A 107 -8.38 18.10 -3.24
C LYS A 107 -9.27 18.50 -4.40
N LYS A 108 -9.76 19.75 -4.43
CA LYS A 108 -10.67 20.25 -5.47
C LYS A 108 -10.18 19.97 -6.88
N PHE A 109 -8.89 20.10 -7.15
CA PHE A 109 -8.31 19.89 -8.48
C PHE A 109 -8.03 18.42 -8.79
N PHE A 110 -7.55 17.69 -7.79
CA PHE A 110 -7.20 16.30 -7.95
C PHE A 110 -8.41 15.47 -8.38
N ILE A 111 -9.55 15.65 -7.70
CA ILE A 111 -10.78 14.88 -7.98
C ILE A 111 -11.67 15.46 -9.10
N ALA A 112 -11.32 16.62 -9.66
CA ALA A 112 -12.17 17.34 -10.60
C ALA A 112 -12.64 16.56 -11.86
N PRO A 113 -11.87 15.61 -12.44
CA PRO A 113 -12.31 14.85 -13.62
C PRO A 113 -13.46 13.87 -13.37
N VAL A 114 -13.79 13.61 -12.10
CA VAL A 114 -14.80 12.63 -11.71
C VAL A 114 -15.94 13.35 -10.99
N SER A 115 -17.13 12.76 -10.97
CA SER A 115 -18.29 13.22 -10.21
C SER A 115 -18.54 12.39 -8.95
N SER A 116 -17.86 11.25 -8.81
CA SER A 116 -17.79 10.45 -7.60
C SER A 116 -16.61 9.51 -7.70
N TRP A 117 -15.90 9.31 -6.59
CA TRP A 117 -14.84 8.32 -6.45
C TRP A 117 -15.06 7.52 -5.18
N THR A 118 -15.23 6.20 -5.30
CA THR A 118 -15.44 5.34 -4.13
C THR A 118 -14.49 4.16 -4.10
N ALA A 119 -14.26 3.62 -2.91
CA ALA A 119 -13.58 2.35 -2.70
C ALA A 119 -14.22 1.61 -1.53
N TRP A 120 -14.13 0.28 -1.54
CA TRP A 120 -14.51 -0.53 -0.41
C TRP A 120 -13.55 -0.28 0.76
N GLU A 121 -14.09 0.02 1.95
CA GLU A 121 -13.35 0.15 3.21
C GLU A 121 -13.63 -1.08 4.08
N PRO A 122 -12.75 -2.11 4.07
CA PRO A 122 -13.03 -3.39 4.73
C PRO A 122 -13.35 -3.26 6.22
N ARG A 123 -12.69 -2.32 6.91
CA ARG A 123 -12.88 -2.11 8.36
C ARG A 123 -14.27 -1.62 8.74
N ARG A 124 -14.92 -0.86 7.86
CA ARG A 124 -16.25 -0.30 8.11
C ARG A 124 -17.34 -1.11 7.45
N GLU A 125 -16.97 -2.13 6.69
CA GLU A 125 -17.85 -2.85 5.80
C GLU A 125 -18.75 -1.91 4.99
N ALA A 126 -18.16 -0.83 4.47
CA ALA A 126 -18.87 0.21 3.73
C ALA A 126 -18.03 0.76 2.58
N TYR A 127 -18.67 1.42 1.62
CA TYR A 127 -17.97 2.20 0.62
C TYR A 127 -17.59 3.56 1.20
N TYR A 128 -16.30 3.88 1.17
CA TYR A 128 -15.81 5.23 1.36
C TYR A 128 -15.90 5.99 0.04
N GLY A 129 -16.39 7.23 0.08
CA GLY A 129 -16.59 8.06 -1.10
C GLY A 129 -15.99 9.44 -0.93
N ILE A 130 -15.41 9.94 -2.02
CA ILE A 130 -15.06 11.34 -2.17
C ILE A 130 -16.01 11.93 -3.22
N ASP A 131 -16.90 12.80 -2.75
CA ASP A 131 -17.76 13.58 -3.63
C ASP A 131 -17.08 14.92 -3.96
N PRO A 132 -16.80 15.17 -5.24
CA PRO A 132 -16.13 16.37 -5.69
C PRO A 132 -17.07 17.56 -5.71
N GLU A 133 -16.54 18.74 -5.38
CA GLU A 133 -17.23 19.99 -5.68
C GLU A 133 -17.31 20.18 -7.20
N PRO A 134 -18.47 20.59 -7.74
CA PRO A 134 -18.61 20.91 -9.14
C PRO A 134 -17.54 21.91 -9.60
N THR A 135 -16.85 21.59 -10.69
CA THR A 135 -15.81 22.44 -11.29
C THR A 135 -16.07 22.58 -12.78
N THR A 136 -15.82 23.77 -13.33
CA THR A 136 -16.00 24.03 -14.77
C THR A 136 -14.90 23.33 -15.59
N PRO A 137 -15.14 22.96 -16.86
CA PRO A 137 -14.09 22.39 -17.72
C PRO A 137 -12.82 23.25 -17.80
N ALA A 138 -12.95 24.58 -17.80
CA ALA A 138 -11.82 25.52 -17.75
C ALA A 138 -11.03 25.40 -16.43
N GLY A 139 -11.74 25.22 -15.31
CA GLY A 139 -11.13 24.92 -14.02
C GLY A 139 -10.39 23.58 -14.04
N ILE A 140 -10.95 22.53 -14.63
CA ILE A 140 -10.27 21.22 -14.75
C ILE A 140 -8.97 21.35 -15.59
N ALA A 141 -9.02 22.10 -16.70
CA ALA A 141 -7.89 22.28 -17.60
C ALA A 141 -6.75 23.10 -16.97
N ALA A 142 -7.06 24.16 -16.21
CA ALA A 142 -6.06 25.05 -15.60
C ALA A 142 -5.12 24.35 -14.61
N PHE A 143 -5.56 23.24 -14.00
CA PHE A 143 -4.77 22.45 -13.04
C PHE A 143 -4.25 21.12 -13.62
N SER A 144 -4.33 20.96 -14.94
CA SER A 144 -3.84 19.77 -15.66
C SER A 144 -2.42 19.91 -16.19
N VAL A 145 -1.75 21.02 -15.86
CA VAL A 145 -0.46 21.44 -16.45
C VAL A 145 0.72 21.18 -15.52
N VAL A 146 0.51 21.19 -14.20
CA VAL A 146 1.58 20.98 -13.20
C VAL A 146 1.22 19.78 -12.32
N PRO A 147 2.15 18.84 -12.07
CA PRO A 147 1.98 17.80 -11.07
C PRO A 147 1.54 18.39 -9.72
N ILE A 148 0.76 17.61 -8.96
CA ILE A 148 0.46 18.00 -7.59
C ILE A 148 1.75 17.93 -6.76
N SER A 149 1.95 18.90 -5.87
CA SER A 149 3.02 18.85 -4.88
C SER A 149 2.43 18.58 -3.51
N LEU A 150 3.02 17.65 -2.76
CA LEU A 150 2.67 17.29 -1.40
C LEU A 150 3.86 17.57 -0.48
N ASP A 151 3.60 17.97 0.76
CA ASP A 151 4.67 18.04 1.77
C ASP A 151 4.93 16.67 2.43
N GLU A 152 6.01 16.59 3.20
CA GLU A 152 6.39 15.37 3.93
C GLU A 152 5.27 14.85 4.86
N ARG A 153 4.57 15.76 5.54
CA ARG A 153 3.47 15.39 6.43
C ARG A 153 2.30 14.80 5.65
N GLN A 154 2.00 15.34 4.48
CA GLN A 154 0.99 14.81 3.58
C GLN A 154 1.38 13.42 3.07
N ARG A 155 2.65 13.20 2.72
CA ARG A 155 3.19 11.87 2.36
C ARG A 155 2.99 10.87 3.50
N GLU A 156 3.39 11.22 4.71
CA GLU A 156 3.21 10.37 5.90
C GLU A 156 1.73 10.03 6.15
N GLN A 157 0.83 11.00 5.97
CA GLN A 157 -0.61 10.80 6.11
C GLN A 157 -1.17 9.80 5.07
N LEU A 158 -0.67 9.81 3.84
CA LEU A 158 -1.08 8.84 2.81
C LEU A 158 -0.60 7.42 3.16
N MET A 159 0.59 7.30 3.74
CA MET A 159 1.13 6.01 4.17
C MET A 159 0.41 5.44 5.40
N TYR A 160 -0.34 6.25 6.16
CA TYR A 160 -0.97 5.83 7.40
C TYR A 160 -1.94 4.64 7.22
N TYR A 161 -2.80 4.69 6.21
CA TYR A 161 -3.79 3.63 5.98
C TYR A 161 -3.13 2.33 5.51
N ASP A 162 -2.08 2.43 4.71
CA ASP A 162 -1.27 1.28 4.29
C ASP A 162 -0.57 0.64 5.50
N LYS A 163 0.04 1.45 6.37
CA LYS A 163 0.67 0.99 7.63
C LYS A 163 -0.33 0.31 8.56
N LEU A 164 -1.51 0.88 8.77
CA LEU A 164 -2.51 0.23 9.63
C LEU A 164 -2.98 -1.11 9.04
N ALA A 165 -3.19 -1.18 7.73
CA ALA A 165 -3.61 -2.42 7.07
C ALA A 165 -2.53 -3.49 7.19
N LEU A 166 -1.26 -3.10 7.02
CA LEU A 166 -0.10 -3.96 7.27
C LEU A 166 -0.05 -4.46 8.72
N TYR A 167 -0.31 -3.60 9.72
CA TYR A 167 -0.32 -4.06 11.11
C TYR A 167 -1.43 -5.08 11.35
N ASP A 168 -2.63 -4.83 10.81
CA ASP A 168 -3.77 -5.74 10.94
C ASP A 168 -3.48 -7.09 10.23
N SER A 169 -2.85 -7.07 9.05
CA SER A 169 -2.47 -8.31 8.35
C SER A 169 -1.40 -9.08 9.10
N ILE A 170 -0.40 -8.41 9.70
CA ILE A 170 0.62 -9.06 10.52
C ILE A 170 -0.03 -9.78 11.72
N ILE A 171 -0.97 -9.12 12.40
CA ILE A 171 -1.70 -9.72 13.53
C ILE A 171 -2.51 -10.93 13.07
N ALA A 172 -3.27 -10.81 11.98
CA ALA A 172 -4.03 -11.93 11.41
C ALA A 172 -3.11 -13.09 11.01
N HIS A 173 -1.91 -12.80 10.50
CA HIS A 173 -0.91 -13.82 10.19
C HIS A 173 -0.43 -14.55 11.46
N TRP A 174 -0.20 -13.83 12.57
CA TRP A 174 0.16 -14.44 13.85
C TRP A 174 -0.97 -15.30 14.43
N GLU A 175 -2.21 -14.81 14.39
CA GLU A 175 -3.39 -15.57 14.83
C GLU A 175 -3.55 -16.89 14.06
N ALA A 176 -3.25 -16.88 12.75
CA ALA A 176 -3.38 -18.07 11.92
C ALA A 176 -2.19 -19.05 12.02
N ASN A 177 -0.97 -18.57 12.28
CA ASN A 177 0.26 -19.37 12.14
C ASN A 177 1.07 -19.55 13.43
N SER A 178 0.78 -18.78 14.48
CA SER A 178 1.49 -18.84 15.77
C SER A 178 0.57 -18.46 16.95
N PRO A 179 -0.64 -19.05 17.07
CA PRO A 179 -1.60 -18.70 18.12
C PRO A 179 -1.02 -18.89 19.53
N GLU A 180 -0.15 -19.87 19.73
CA GLU A 180 0.53 -20.12 21.00
C GLU A 180 1.51 -19.01 21.39
N ALA A 181 2.10 -18.30 20.41
CA ALA A 181 3.06 -17.23 20.68
C ALA A 181 2.38 -15.93 21.15
N ILE A 182 1.09 -15.77 20.84
CA ILE A 182 0.27 -14.60 21.16
C ILE A 182 -0.78 -14.88 22.25
N GLU A 183 -0.77 -16.08 22.82
CA GLU A 183 -1.74 -16.49 23.85
C GLU A 183 -1.70 -15.53 25.06
N GLY A 184 -2.87 -15.04 25.45
CA GLY A 184 -3.01 -14.10 26.57
C GLY A 184 -2.64 -12.64 26.25
N MET A 185 -2.25 -12.31 25.02
CA MET A 185 -2.02 -10.93 24.60
C MET A 185 -3.32 -10.27 24.13
N GLU A 186 -3.58 -9.05 24.61
CA GLU A 186 -4.72 -8.26 24.14
C GLU A 186 -4.45 -7.63 22.76
N GLY A 187 -5.51 -7.32 21.99
CA GLY A 187 -5.38 -6.77 20.63
C GLY A 187 -4.57 -5.47 20.54
N ASP A 188 -4.68 -4.58 21.54
CA ASP A 188 -3.90 -3.35 21.60
C ASP A 188 -2.40 -3.62 21.82
N MET A 189 -2.06 -4.68 22.56
CA MET A 189 -0.68 -5.12 22.75
C MET A 189 -0.13 -5.69 21.43
N LEU A 190 -0.88 -6.57 20.76
CA LEU A 190 -0.49 -7.13 19.46
C LEU A 190 -0.25 -6.04 18.42
N ARG A 191 -1.10 -5.00 18.39
CA ARG A 191 -0.91 -3.84 17.53
C ARG A 191 0.40 -3.10 17.82
N LYS A 192 0.74 -2.87 19.09
CA LYS A 192 2.02 -2.22 19.46
C LYS A 192 3.22 -3.04 19.01
N ILE A 193 3.13 -4.37 19.12
CA ILE A 193 4.21 -5.27 18.68
C ILE A 193 4.36 -5.23 17.15
N ALA A 194 3.26 -5.24 16.40
CA ALA A 194 3.30 -5.12 14.93
C ALA A 194 3.92 -3.78 14.49
N VAL A 195 3.56 -2.68 15.18
CA VAL A 195 4.18 -1.36 14.97
C VAL A 195 5.69 -1.40 15.26
N ALA A 196 6.11 -2.05 16.35
CA ALA A 196 7.52 -2.18 16.71
C ALA A 196 8.30 -2.99 15.66
N ALA A 197 7.74 -4.10 15.18
CA ALA A 197 8.34 -4.92 14.12
C ALA A 197 8.57 -4.12 12.83
N VAL A 198 7.57 -3.38 12.37
CA VAL A 198 7.68 -2.56 11.16
C VAL A 198 8.66 -1.40 11.35
N ALA A 199 8.69 -0.78 12.54
CA ALA A 199 9.68 0.24 12.85
C ALA A 199 11.12 -0.30 12.83
N ARG A 200 11.33 -1.55 13.28
CA ARG A 200 12.65 -2.20 13.21
C ARG A 200 13.05 -2.51 11.77
N CYS A 201 12.13 -3.03 10.96
CA CYS A 201 12.34 -3.24 9.53
C CYS A 201 12.80 -1.95 8.83
N ALA A 202 12.13 -0.82 9.11
CA ALA A 202 12.51 0.47 8.56
C ALA A 202 13.94 0.89 8.94
N GLY A 203 14.39 0.57 10.16
CA GLY A 203 15.77 0.81 10.60
C GLY A 203 16.84 -0.03 9.88
N TYR A 204 16.44 -1.08 9.16
CA TYR A 204 17.31 -1.88 8.29
C TYR A 204 17.10 -1.58 6.79
N GLY A 205 16.24 -0.62 6.46
CA GLY A 205 15.86 -0.28 5.07
C GLY A 205 14.83 -1.21 4.44
N ILE A 206 14.14 -2.03 5.25
CA ILE A 206 13.13 -2.99 4.78
C ILE A 206 11.75 -2.32 4.77
N HIS A 207 11.23 -2.07 3.57
CA HIS A 207 9.99 -1.32 3.37
C HIS A 207 8.87 -2.10 2.67
N ASN A 208 9.16 -3.26 2.10
CA ASN A 208 8.15 -4.08 1.44
C ASN A 208 7.34 -4.91 2.47
N ALA A 209 6.07 -5.14 2.17
CA ALA A 209 5.14 -5.77 3.10
C ALA A 209 5.47 -7.25 3.37
N ASP A 210 5.95 -7.98 2.36
CA ASP A 210 6.24 -9.42 2.48
C ASP A 210 7.40 -9.67 3.46
N ASP A 211 8.49 -8.90 3.34
CA ASP A 211 9.61 -8.98 4.27
C ASP A 211 9.24 -8.47 5.66
N GLN A 212 8.40 -7.44 5.76
CA GLN A 212 7.90 -6.96 7.06
C GLN A 212 7.05 -8.03 7.76
N HIS A 213 6.23 -8.77 7.00
CA HIS A 213 5.50 -9.94 7.50
C HIS A 213 6.44 -11.04 7.97
N LEU A 214 7.45 -11.37 7.16
CA LEU A 214 8.43 -12.41 7.47
C LEU A 214 9.23 -12.08 8.72
N PHE A 215 9.73 -10.84 8.83
CA PHE A 215 10.43 -10.32 9.99
C PHE A 215 9.56 -10.39 11.26
N ALA A 216 8.32 -9.92 11.17
CA ALA A 216 7.36 -9.98 12.25
C ALA A 216 7.04 -11.43 12.67
N GLY A 217 7.00 -12.36 11.72
CA GLY A 217 6.86 -13.80 11.97
C GLY A 217 8.06 -14.39 12.72
N LEU A 218 9.28 -14.01 12.35
CA LEU A 218 10.51 -14.44 13.04
C LEU A 218 10.55 -13.94 14.50
N MET A 219 10.07 -12.71 14.75
CA MET A 219 9.95 -12.20 16.13
C MET A 219 9.07 -13.10 17.02
N MET A 220 7.98 -13.64 16.48
CA MET A 220 7.08 -14.51 17.24
C MET A 220 7.60 -15.95 17.38
N ARG A 221 8.09 -16.51 16.27
CA ARG A 221 8.41 -17.94 16.18
C ARG A 221 9.79 -18.28 16.71
N VAL A 222 10.76 -17.41 16.50
CA VAL A 222 12.16 -17.65 16.89
C VAL A 222 12.45 -16.94 18.21
N SER A 223 12.51 -15.62 18.17
CA SER A 223 12.77 -14.79 19.34
C SER A 223 12.41 -13.34 19.05
N PRO A 224 11.77 -12.60 19.97
CA PRO A 224 11.47 -11.17 19.80
C PRO A 224 12.69 -10.30 19.52
N SER A 225 13.89 -10.77 19.88
CA SER A 225 15.16 -10.07 19.70
C SER A 225 16.09 -10.77 18.70
N PHE A 226 15.58 -11.59 17.77
CA PHE A 226 16.43 -12.37 16.85
C PHE A 226 17.43 -11.48 16.08
N ASP A 227 16.98 -10.30 15.66
CA ASP A 227 17.76 -9.30 14.94
C ASP A 227 18.73 -8.51 15.82
N ALA A 228 18.80 -8.79 17.12
CA ALA A 228 19.89 -8.30 17.97
C ALA A 228 21.15 -9.17 17.85
N HIS A 229 21.03 -10.41 17.35
CA HIS A 229 22.15 -11.33 17.24
C HIS A 229 23.21 -10.77 16.26
N PRO A 230 24.51 -10.75 16.62
CA PRO A 230 25.55 -10.12 15.79
C PRO A 230 25.60 -10.62 14.34
N MET A 231 25.47 -11.93 14.13
CA MET A 231 25.45 -12.54 12.79
C MET A 231 24.22 -12.07 11.99
N VAL A 232 23.05 -11.99 12.61
CA VAL A 232 21.84 -11.50 11.94
C VAL A 232 22.01 -10.03 11.54
N ARG A 233 22.51 -9.19 12.47
CA ARG A 233 22.76 -7.76 12.19
C ARG A 233 23.76 -7.57 11.05
N SER A 234 24.74 -8.46 10.91
CA SER A 234 25.71 -8.37 9.81
C SER A 234 25.04 -8.48 8.44
N TYR A 235 24.08 -9.40 8.26
CA TYR A 235 23.29 -9.49 7.03
C TYR A 235 22.33 -8.31 6.86
N LEU A 236 21.57 -7.95 7.91
CA LEU A 236 20.54 -6.91 7.82
C LEU A 236 21.10 -5.49 7.61
N ARG A 237 22.41 -5.30 7.83
CA ARG A 237 23.11 -4.03 7.63
C ARG A 237 24.15 -4.07 6.52
N ASP A 238 24.23 -5.17 5.77
CA ASP A 238 25.20 -5.29 4.70
C ASP A 238 24.85 -4.34 3.55
N GLU A 239 25.68 -3.32 3.34
CA GLU A 239 25.51 -2.33 2.27
C GLU A 239 25.82 -2.92 0.88
N GLU A 240 26.51 -4.05 0.80
CA GLU A 240 26.76 -4.76 -0.46
C GLU A 240 25.52 -5.54 -0.95
N ILE A 241 24.59 -5.83 -0.04
CA ILE A 241 23.33 -6.53 -0.33
C ILE A 241 22.21 -5.50 -0.47
N ALA A 242 21.45 -5.58 -1.58
CA ALA A 242 20.27 -4.76 -1.80
C ALA A 242 19.26 -4.93 -0.64
N PRO A 243 18.64 -3.87 -0.10
CA PRO A 243 17.79 -3.96 1.09
C PRO A 243 16.70 -5.05 1.01
N GLU A 244 16.07 -5.22 -0.14
CA GLU A 244 15.05 -6.24 -0.43
C GLU A 244 15.57 -7.70 -0.45
N ALA A 245 16.89 -7.91 -0.53
CA ALA A 245 17.49 -9.24 -0.53
C ALA A 245 18.07 -9.62 0.85
N ARG A 246 18.28 -8.66 1.75
CA ARG A 246 18.96 -8.89 3.03
C ARG A 246 18.27 -9.92 3.91
N LEU A 247 16.94 -9.83 4.04
CA LEU A 247 16.19 -10.72 4.93
C LEU A 247 16.14 -12.15 4.39
N SER A 248 15.86 -12.31 3.09
CA SER A 248 15.82 -13.62 2.45
C SER A 248 17.18 -14.30 2.45
N GLN A 249 18.24 -13.57 2.06
CA GLN A 249 19.61 -14.09 2.10
C GLN A 249 20.04 -14.48 3.53
N MET A 250 19.72 -13.65 4.53
CA MET A 250 19.96 -14.01 5.93
C MET A 250 19.27 -15.33 6.30
N ILE A 251 18.01 -15.53 5.93
CA ILE A 251 17.28 -16.76 6.26
C ILE A 251 17.93 -17.99 5.63
N ASP A 252 18.37 -17.87 4.37
CA ASP A 252 18.95 -18.96 3.60
C ASP A 252 20.38 -19.30 4.05
N GLU A 253 21.17 -18.31 4.48
CA GLU A 253 22.60 -18.48 4.78
C GLU A 253 22.90 -18.63 6.28
N LEU A 254 21.97 -18.26 7.18
CA LEU A 254 22.22 -18.33 8.61
C LEU A 254 22.26 -19.80 9.08
N PRO A 255 23.36 -20.26 9.72
CA PRO A 255 23.47 -21.66 10.15
C PRO A 255 22.44 -22.06 11.20
N ASP A 256 21.92 -23.29 11.13
CA ASP A 256 20.96 -23.85 12.10
C ASP A 256 21.39 -23.74 13.56
N ALA A 257 22.71 -23.80 13.82
CA ALA A 257 23.25 -23.65 15.17
C ALA A 257 22.99 -22.24 15.73
N ILE A 258 23.04 -21.21 14.88
CA ILE A 258 22.73 -19.83 15.26
C ILE A 258 21.23 -19.67 15.48
N TRP A 259 20.38 -20.26 14.62
CA TRP A 259 18.93 -20.26 14.84
C TRP A 259 18.55 -20.88 16.19
N ARG A 260 19.17 -22.01 16.56
CA ARG A 260 18.98 -22.64 17.87
C ARG A 260 19.42 -21.75 19.03
N GLN A 261 20.61 -21.15 18.92
CA GLN A 261 21.14 -20.23 19.94
C GLN A 261 20.19 -19.05 20.18
N ILE A 262 19.66 -18.45 19.10
CA ILE A 262 18.71 -17.34 19.19
C ILE A 262 17.42 -17.78 19.88
N GLY A 263 16.90 -18.96 19.54
CA GLY A 263 15.66 -19.50 20.11
C GLY A 263 15.74 -19.82 21.62
N GLU A 264 16.94 -20.09 22.13
CA GLU A 264 17.20 -20.31 23.56
C GLU A 264 17.23 -18.99 24.36
N GLN A 265 17.53 -17.86 23.72
CA GLN A 265 17.65 -16.53 24.32
C GLN A 265 16.44 -15.65 23.96
N LYS A 266 15.28 -15.95 24.57
CA LYS A 266 14.05 -15.18 24.33
C LYS A 266 14.00 -13.92 25.21
N HIS A 267 14.24 -12.76 24.61
CA HIS A 267 14.10 -11.47 25.29
C HIS A 267 12.76 -10.82 24.98
N TYR A 268 11.70 -11.22 25.71
CA TYR A 268 10.33 -10.75 25.45
C TYR A 268 10.14 -9.22 25.57
N GLU A 269 10.97 -8.52 26.33
CA GLU A 269 10.96 -7.05 26.38
C GLU A 269 11.25 -6.40 25.02
N ALA A 270 11.94 -7.11 24.11
CA ALA A 270 12.24 -6.63 22.76
C ALA A 270 11.01 -6.54 21.86
N LEU A 271 9.87 -7.13 22.26
CA LEU A 271 8.59 -7.01 21.55
C LEU A 271 8.13 -5.56 21.37
N PHE A 272 8.57 -4.66 22.25
CA PHE A 272 8.18 -3.24 22.25
C PHE A 272 9.32 -2.31 21.84
N GLN A 273 10.50 -2.85 21.50
CA GLN A 273 11.64 -2.02 21.09
C GLN A 273 11.50 -1.59 19.64
N HIS A 274 11.72 -0.31 19.38
CA HIS A 274 11.88 0.21 18.02
C HIS A 274 13.34 0.08 17.58
N ALA A 275 13.62 0.17 16.28
CA ALA A 275 15.01 0.31 15.81
C ALA A 275 15.67 1.48 16.55
N LEU A 276 16.84 1.21 17.14
CA LEU A 276 17.72 2.28 17.60
C LEU A 276 18.07 3.15 16.37
N PRO A 277 17.96 4.48 16.44
CA PRO A 277 18.46 5.33 15.38
C PRO A 277 19.94 4.99 15.15
N ALA A 278 20.30 4.85 13.86
CA ALA A 278 21.66 4.60 13.42
C ALA A 278 22.60 5.72 13.88
#